data_AF-A0A812FRA4-F1
#
_entry.id   AF-A0A812FRA4-F1
#
_cell.length_a   1.000
_cell.length_b   1.000
_cell.length_c   1.000
_cell.angle_alpha   90.00
_cell.angle_beta   90.00
_cell.angle_gamma   90.00
#
_symmetry.space_group_name_H-M   'P 1'
#
loop_
_entity.id
_entity.type
_entity.pdbx_description
1 polymer ?
#
loop_
_entity_poly.entity_id
_entity_poly.type
_entity_poly.pdbx_seq_one_letter_code
_entity_poly.pdbx_strand_id
1 'polypeptide(L)'
;MPSYSPEGVAAIASYLKEVFPEMGAVQKCCGKPTAAIGQTEKFKERYGQLQADFDKLDAQEVIVACQSCYGMIKKSGGTQKPVSLWKLLPEIGLPEALRGKAKNSDVVFTIHDSCSTRYEKELQDGIRWILNELGYKTSEPEHTRENTRCCGFGGMVVPANPDVATRVIKRRVEEFETDYVVVYCSACRASMMGVGTKSWHILDLMFGPVIMQGDEPPVNVLASPVKAWFNRYKSKAGLIKCMSV
;
A
#
# COMPACT_ATOMS: atom_id res chain seq x y z
N MET A 1 -0.96 -3.71 -4.26
CA MET A 1 -0.79 -4.69 -3.16
C MET A 1 -1.11 -6.13 -3.59
N PRO A 2 -2.32 -6.52 -4.07
CA PRO A 2 -2.57 -7.89 -4.54
C PRO A 2 -1.71 -8.34 -5.74
N SER A 3 -1.26 -7.39 -6.56
CA SER A 3 -0.31 -7.67 -7.65
C SER A 3 1.14 -7.74 -7.20
N TYR A 4 1.42 -7.41 -5.94
CA TYR A 4 2.77 -7.27 -5.39
C TYR A 4 3.09 -8.41 -4.42
N SER A 5 2.38 -8.48 -3.29
CA SER A 5 2.70 -9.37 -2.17
C SER A 5 1.47 -10.21 -1.79
N PRO A 6 1.24 -11.35 -2.47
CA PRO A 6 0.15 -12.28 -2.10
C PRO A 6 0.23 -12.76 -0.67
N GLU A 7 1.44 -13.04 -0.18
CA GLU A 7 1.70 -13.55 1.16
C GLU A 7 1.35 -12.50 2.22
N GLY A 8 1.77 -11.24 2.01
CA GLY A 8 1.41 -10.14 2.89
C GLY A 8 -0.09 -9.85 2.89
N VAL A 9 -0.78 -10.03 1.75
CA VAL A 9 -2.25 -9.92 1.66
C VAL A 9 -2.94 -11.02 2.46
N ALA A 10 -2.50 -12.28 2.32
CA ALA A 10 -3.08 -13.39 3.06
C ALA A 10 -2.85 -13.27 4.57
N ALA A 11 -1.64 -12.86 4.99
CA ALA A 11 -1.29 -12.71 6.40
C ALA A 11 -2.14 -11.62 7.08
N ILE A 12 -2.25 -10.43 6.47
CA ILE A 12 -3.07 -9.37 7.04
C ILE A 12 -4.56 -9.71 6.99
N ALA A 13 -5.03 -10.38 5.95
CA ALA A 13 -6.43 -10.81 5.87
C ALA A 13 -6.77 -11.85 6.94
N SER A 14 -5.85 -12.77 7.24
CA SER A 14 -6.02 -13.77 8.31
C SER A 14 -6.14 -13.08 9.67
N TYR A 15 -5.23 -12.16 9.97
CA TYR A 15 -5.28 -11.39 11.22
C TYR A 15 -6.59 -10.58 11.34
N LEU A 16 -7.00 -9.89 10.27
CA LEU A 16 -8.26 -9.14 10.31
C LEU A 16 -9.47 -10.07 10.47
N LYS A 17 -9.45 -11.29 9.93
CA LYS A 17 -10.54 -12.26 10.09
C LYS A 17 -10.64 -12.79 11.52
N GLU A 18 -9.51 -12.95 12.22
CA GLU A 18 -9.50 -13.28 13.65
C GLU A 18 -10.13 -12.17 14.49
N VAL A 19 -9.85 -10.90 14.16
CA VAL A 19 -10.41 -9.74 14.87
C VAL A 19 -11.88 -9.48 14.48
N PHE A 20 -12.24 -9.70 13.22
CA PHE A 20 -13.56 -9.48 12.65
C PHE A 20 -14.08 -10.77 11.96
N PRO A 21 -14.60 -11.75 12.71
CA PRO A 21 -15.02 -13.05 12.17
C PRO A 21 -16.06 -12.97 11.05
N GLU A 22 -16.92 -11.96 11.05
CA GLU A 22 -17.96 -11.76 10.03
C GLU A 22 -17.46 -11.02 8.77
N MET A 23 -16.18 -10.65 8.70
CA MET A 23 -15.69 -9.90 7.55
C MET A 23 -15.70 -10.74 6.26
N GLY A 24 -16.01 -10.06 5.15
CA GLY A 24 -15.82 -10.55 3.79
C GLY A 24 -14.61 -9.92 3.11
N ALA A 25 -14.29 -10.38 1.89
CA ALA A 25 -13.20 -9.82 1.09
C ALA A 25 -13.62 -9.58 -0.36
N VAL A 26 -13.26 -8.40 -0.88
CA VAL A 26 -13.43 -8.03 -2.29
C VAL A 26 -12.08 -7.77 -2.93
N GLN A 27 -11.78 -8.48 -4.02
CA GLN A 27 -10.61 -8.21 -4.85
C GLN A 27 -11.02 -7.70 -6.23
N LYS A 28 -11.26 -6.39 -6.32
CA LYS A 28 -11.65 -5.70 -7.55
C LYS A 28 -10.94 -4.33 -7.63
N CYS A 29 -10.70 -3.85 -8.86
CA CYS A 29 -9.98 -2.59 -9.08
C CYS A 29 -10.89 -1.38 -8.88
N CYS A 30 -10.44 -0.35 -8.16
CA CYS A 30 -11.17 0.91 -7.96
C CYS A 30 -11.18 1.86 -9.17
N GLY A 31 -10.55 1.47 -10.29
CA GLY A 31 -10.57 2.26 -11.53
C GLY A 31 -9.71 3.53 -11.51
N LYS A 32 -8.87 3.76 -10.49
CA LYS A 32 -8.04 4.98 -10.36
C LYS A 32 -7.26 5.35 -11.64
N PRO A 33 -6.58 4.42 -12.35
CA PRO A 33 -5.89 4.76 -13.59
C PRO A 33 -6.83 5.25 -14.70
N THR A 34 -7.99 4.59 -14.86
CA THR A 34 -9.02 4.95 -15.85
C THR A 34 -9.59 6.34 -15.57
N ALA A 35 -9.85 6.65 -14.30
CA ALA A 35 -10.26 8.00 -13.89
C ALA A 35 -9.16 9.04 -14.16
N ALA A 36 -7.90 8.71 -13.90
CA ALA A 36 -6.78 9.63 -14.07
C ALA A 36 -6.54 10.06 -15.52
N ILE A 37 -6.90 9.22 -16.51
CA ILE A 37 -6.81 9.54 -17.94
C ILE A 37 -8.10 10.13 -18.53
N GLY A 38 -9.07 10.51 -17.68
CA GLY A 38 -10.30 11.15 -18.14
C GLY A 38 -11.29 10.22 -18.84
N GLN A 39 -11.14 8.89 -18.74
CA GLN A 39 -12.09 7.93 -19.32
C GLN A 39 -13.30 7.75 -18.39
N THR A 40 -14.13 8.79 -18.26
CA THR A 40 -15.23 8.88 -17.30
C THR A 40 -16.21 7.72 -17.38
N GLU A 41 -16.70 7.35 -18.57
CA GLU A 41 -17.69 6.27 -18.72
C GLU A 41 -17.10 4.89 -18.37
N LYS A 42 -15.88 4.61 -18.80
CA LYS A 42 -15.18 3.37 -18.41
C LYS A 42 -14.86 3.33 -16.92
N PHE A 43 -14.60 4.50 -16.31
CA PHE A 43 -14.42 4.59 -14.88
C PHE A 43 -15.73 4.25 -14.15
N LYS A 44 -16.86 4.83 -14.56
CA LYS A 44 -18.19 4.52 -13.99
C LYS A 44 -18.51 3.03 -14.09
N GLU A 45 -18.28 2.41 -15.25
CA GLU A 45 -18.48 0.97 -15.45
C GLU A 45 -17.62 0.14 -14.45
N ARG A 46 -16.31 0.43 -14.39
CA ARG A 46 -15.38 -0.31 -13.53
C ARG A 46 -15.69 -0.13 -12.04
N TYR A 47 -15.98 1.10 -11.63
CA TYR A 47 -16.33 1.40 -10.25
C TYR A 47 -17.70 0.80 -9.90
N GLY A 48 -18.67 0.83 -10.80
CA GLY A 48 -19.97 0.18 -10.62
C GLY A 48 -19.87 -1.32 -10.36
N GLN A 49 -18.91 -2.01 -10.99
CA GLN A 49 -18.64 -3.41 -10.67
C GLN A 49 -18.05 -3.61 -9.27
N LEU A 50 -17.21 -2.69 -8.79
CA LEU A 50 -16.70 -2.72 -7.40
C LEU A 50 -17.83 -2.43 -6.41
N GLN A 51 -18.69 -1.46 -6.73
CA GLN A 51 -19.86 -1.09 -5.94
C GLN A 51 -20.82 -2.29 -5.78
N ALA A 52 -21.14 -2.98 -6.88
CA ALA A 52 -21.98 -4.18 -6.84
C ALA A 52 -21.40 -5.30 -5.97
N ASP A 53 -20.06 -5.46 -5.93
CA ASP A 53 -19.41 -6.42 -5.03
C ASP A 53 -19.56 -6.01 -3.55
N PHE A 54 -19.54 -4.71 -3.24
CA PHE A 54 -19.82 -4.22 -1.88
C PHE A 54 -21.28 -4.42 -1.48
N ASP A 55 -22.21 -4.08 -2.38
CA ASP A 55 -23.65 -4.20 -2.14
C ASP A 55 -24.06 -5.67 -1.93
N LYS A 56 -23.45 -6.60 -2.69
CA LYS A 56 -23.67 -8.04 -2.52
C LYS A 56 -23.26 -8.56 -1.14
N LEU A 57 -22.26 -7.94 -0.52
CA LEU A 57 -21.79 -8.29 0.82
C LEU A 57 -22.48 -7.49 1.93
N ASP A 58 -23.40 -6.59 1.58
CA ASP A 58 -23.99 -5.60 2.49
C ASP A 58 -22.92 -4.85 3.32
N ALA A 59 -21.78 -4.56 2.68
CA ALA A 59 -20.66 -3.93 3.35
C ALA A 59 -20.96 -2.46 3.61
N GLN A 60 -20.94 -2.05 4.89
CA GLN A 60 -21.09 -0.65 5.31
C GLN A 60 -19.72 0.05 5.45
N GLU A 61 -18.75 -0.66 6.02
CA GLU A 61 -17.36 -0.20 6.17
C GLU A 61 -16.41 -1.09 5.36
N VAL A 62 -15.43 -0.46 4.71
CA VAL A 62 -14.49 -1.16 3.82
C VAL A 62 -13.06 -0.87 4.27
N ILE A 63 -12.41 -1.87 4.86
CA ILE A 63 -10.99 -1.78 5.25
C ILE A 63 -10.12 -1.81 3.99
N VAL A 64 -9.28 -0.79 3.82
CA VAL A 64 -8.41 -0.65 2.65
C VAL A 64 -6.97 -0.33 3.03
N ALA A 65 -6.05 -1.12 2.50
CA ALA A 65 -4.60 -0.87 2.63
C ALA A 65 -4.05 0.06 1.53
N CYS A 66 -4.77 0.18 0.40
CA CYS A 66 -4.35 0.99 -0.74
C CYS A 66 -4.90 2.42 -0.65
N GLN A 67 -4.02 3.41 -0.66
CA GLN A 67 -4.31 4.84 -0.60
C GLN A 67 -5.17 5.30 -1.77
N SER A 68 -4.91 4.77 -2.96
CA SER A 68 -5.74 5.06 -4.13
C SER A 68 -7.14 4.47 -3.97
N CYS A 69 -7.30 3.28 -3.40
CA CYS A 69 -8.63 2.73 -3.13
C CYS A 69 -9.37 3.57 -2.08
N TYR A 70 -8.70 3.92 -0.97
CA TYR A 70 -9.25 4.82 0.06
C TYR A 70 -9.79 6.12 -0.55
N GLY A 71 -8.95 6.84 -1.32
CA GLY A 71 -9.35 8.10 -1.94
C GLY A 71 -10.43 7.95 -3.00
N MET A 72 -10.46 6.85 -3.76
CA MET A 72 -11.51 6.63 -4.77
C MET A 72 -12.86 6.30 -4.14
N ILE A 73 -12.88 5.48 -3.08
CA ILE A 73 -14.12 5.15 -2.37
C ILE A 73 -14.65 6.40 -1.65
N LYS A 74 -13.78 7.17 -0.99
CA LYS A 74 -14.16 8.43 -0.32
C LYS A 74 -14.78 9.46 -1.27
N LYS A 75 -14.38 9.44 -2.56
CA LYS A 75 -14.83 10.40 -3.59
C LYS A 75 -15.98 9.89 -4.45
N SER A 76 -16.34 8.61 -4.37
CA SER A 76 -17.32 8.03 -5.29
C SER A 76 -18.75 8.45 -5.01
N GLY A 77 -19.04 8.94 -3.80
CA GLY A 77 -20.39 9.30 -3.35
C GLY A 77 -21.28 8.09 -3.02
N GLY A 78 -20.71 6.87 -2.97
CA GLY A 78 -21.40 5.68 -2.49
C GLY A 78 -21.65 5.69 -0.98
N THR A 79 -22.36 4.69 -0.48
CA THR A 79 -22.70 4.57 0.95
C THR A 79 -21.57 4.00 1.80
N GLN A 80 -20.63 3.28 1.18
CA GLN A 80 -19.52 2.62 1.87
C GLN A 80 -18.52 3.62 2.46
N LYS A 81 -18.20 3.41 3.73
CA LYS A 81 -17.19 4.19 4.45
C LYS A 81 -15.82 3.51 4.34
N PRO A 82 -14.83 4.12 3.66
CA PRO A 82 -13.50 3.53 3.61
C PRO A 82 -12.78 3.75 4.95
N VAL A 83 -12.28 2.66 5.53
CA VAL A 83 -11.43 2.67 6.72
C VAL A 83 -10.01 2.32 6.28
N SER A 84 -9.03 3.18 6.56
CA SER A 84 -7.64 2.82 6.23
C SER A 84 -7.14 1.75 7.19
N LEU A 85 -6.58 0.67 6.64
CA LEU A 85 -5.90 -0.35 7.44
C LEU A 85 -4.85 0.27 8.38
N TRP A 86 -4.12 1.27 7.89
CA TRP A 86 -3.02 1.87 8.65
C TRP A 86 -3.53 2.71 9.83
N LYS A 87 -4.71 3.32 9.71
CA LYS A 87 -5.40 3.95 10.84
C LYS A 87 -5.95 2.92 11.83
N LEU A 88 -6.47 1.81 11.32
CA LEU A 88 -7.14 0.79 12.12
C LEU A 88 -6.17 -0.01 13.01
N LEU A 89 -4.97 -0.34 12.51
CA LEU A 89 -4.02 -1.18 13.25
C LEU A 89 -3.60 -0.63 14.63
N PRO A 90 -3.38 0.69 14.82
CA PRO A 90 -3.23 1.28 16.15
C PRO A 90 -4.41 1.03 17.11
N GLU A 91 -5.64 0.91 16.59
CA GLU A 91 -6.85 0.73 17.41
C GLU A 91 -7.04 -0.74 17.83
N ILE A 92 -6.77 -1.68 16.90
CA ILE A 92 -6.97 -3.12 17.14
C ILE A 92 -5.70 -3.85 17.58
N GLY A 93 -4.53 -3.21 17.49
CA GLY A 93 -3.23 -3.79 17.78
C GLY A 93 -2.60 -4.52 16.58
N LEU A 94 -1.41 -5.08 16.83
CA LEU A 94 -0.71 -6.00 15.93
C LEU A 94 -0.67 -7.40 16.54
N PRO A 95 -0.51 -8.47 15.73
CA PRO A 95 -0.16 -9.79 16.24
C PRO A 95 1.08 -9.71 17.14
N GLU A 96 1.05 -10.38 18.30
CA GLU A 96 2.12 -10.27 19.31
C GLU A 96 3.50 -10.65 18.76
N ALA A 97 3.56 -11.64 17.86
CA ALA A 97 4.79 -12.06 17.20
C ALA A 97 5.47 -10.97 16.35
N LEU A 98 4.77 -9.88 16.01
CA LEU A 98 5.34 -8.76 15.27
C LEU A 98 5.98 -7.71 16.18
N ARG A 99 5.59 -7.64 17.46
CA ARG A 99 6.08 -6.61 18.38
C ARG A 99 7.56 -6.81 18.69
N GLY A 100 8.35 -5.78 18.44
CA GLY A 100 9.79 -5.77 18.64
C GLY A 100 10.56 -6.75 17.74
N LYS A 101 9.95 -7.34 16.71
CA LYS A 101 10.61 -8.35 15.85
C LYS A 101 11.92 -7.84 15.26
N ALA A 102 12.00 -6.54 14.97
CA ALA A 102 13.10 -5.87 14.31
C ALA A 102 13.97 -5.03 15.25
N LYS A 103 13.86 -5.20 16.57
CA LYS A 103 14.64 -4.43 17.58
C LYS A 103 16.16 -4.50 17.37
N ASN A 104 16.65 -5.56 16.73
CA ASN A 104 18.06 -5.80 16.46
C ASN A 104 18.47 -5.38 15.03
N SER A 105 17.56 -4.81 14.22
CA SER A 105 17.87 -4.27 12.90
C SER A 105 18.86 -3.12 13.01
N ASP A 106 19.88 -3.14 12.17
CA ASP A 106 20.87 -2.08 11.99
C ASP A 106 20.51 -1.10 10.86
N VAL A 107 19.38 -1.32 10.18
CA VAL A 107 18.83 -0.43 9.15
C VAL A 107 18.08 0.75 9.79
N VAL A 108 18.30 1.95 9.23
CA VAL A 108 17.44 3.13 9.42
C VAL A 108 16.63 3.33 8.15
N PHE A 109 15.31 3.29 8.24
CA PHE A 109 14.41 3.47 7.11
C PHE A 109 13.99 4.93 6.94
N THR A 110 14.12 5.47 5.74
CA THR A 110 13.39 6.69 5.38
C THR A 110 11.92 6.36 5.10
N ILE A 111 11.00 7.09 5.71
CA ILE A 111 9.56 6.95 5.44
C ILE A 111 9.19 7.77 4.21
N HIS A 112 8.52 7.16 3.24
CA HIS A 112 7.86 7.90 2.18
C HIS A 112 6.34 7.82 2.27
N ASP A 113 5.75 8.96 2.64
CA ASP A 113 4.32 9.16 2.68
C ASP A 113 3.69 9.28 1.29
N SER A 114 2.53 8.64 1.10
CA SER A 114 1.84 8.64 -0.18
C SER A 114 1.10 9.96 -0.43
N CYS A 115 1.34 10.57 -1.58
CA CYS A 115 0.64 11.79 -2.00
C CYS A 115 -0.89 11.62 -2.11
N SER A 116 -1.39 10.39 -2.32
CA SER A 116 -2.83 10.11 -2.45
C SER A 116 -3.60 10.24 -1.13
N THR A 117 -2.90 10.16 0.00
CA THR A 117 -3.45 10.29 1.36
C THR A 117 -2.63 11.28 2.20
N ARG A 118 -2.04 12.30 1.56
CA ARG A 118 -1.16 13.27 2.24
C ARG A 118 -1.88 14.08 3.33
N TYR A 119 -3.20 14.21 3.26
CA TYR A 119 -3.99 14.93 4.26
C TYR A 119 -4.71 14.01 5.25
N GLU A 120 -4.41 12.70 5.22
CA GLU A 120 -4.97 11.72 6.16
C GLU A 120 -3.95 11.49 7.29
N LYS A 121 -3.91 12.41 8.26
CA LYS A 121 -2.90 12.42 9.33
C LYS A 121 -2.88 11.10 10.14
N GLU A 122 -4.04 10.61 10.54
CA GLU A 122 -4.15 9.39 11.36
C GLU A 122 -3.60 8.15 10.63
N LEU A 123 -3.74 8.10 9.30
CA LEU A 123 -3.16 7.04 8.47
C LEU A 123 -1.62 7.11 8.53
N GLN A 124 -1.05 8.31 8.40
CA GLN A 124 0.39 8.55 8.45
C GLN A 124 0.98 8.27 9.83
N ASP A 125 0.24 8.62 10.89
CA ASP A 125 0.61 8.30 12.27
C ASP A 125 0.59 6.79 12.49
N GLY A 126 -0.39 6.09 11.93
CA GLY A 126 -0.46 4.63 11.95
C GLY A 126 0.75 3.94 11.33
N ILE A 127 1.30 4.45 10.22
CA ILE A 127 2.52 3.89 9.61
C ILE A 127 3.73 4.01 10.55
N ARG A 128 3.87 5.16 11.22
CA ARG A 128 4.96 5.41 12.18
C ARG A 128 4.79 4.55 13.42
N TRP A 129 3.55 4.42 13.90
CA TRP A 129 3.23 3.52 14.99
C TRP A 129 3.59 2.07 14.66
N ILE A 130 3.22 1.56 13.48
CA ILE A 130 3.59 0.21 13.04
C ILE A 130 5.12 0.05 13.03
N LEU A 131 5.87 0.98 12.44
CA LEU A 131 7.33 0.91 12.39
C LEU A 131 7.98 0.87 13.78
N ASN A 132 7.47 1.69 14.70
CA ASN A 132 7.89 1.70 16.10
C ASN A 132 7.57 0.37 16.80
N GLU A 133 6.36 -0.16 16.65
CA GLU A 133 5.95 -1.44 17.23
C GLU A 133 6.78 -2.61 16.70
N LEU A 134 7.15 -2.59 15.42
CA LEU A 134 8.06 -3.59 14.85
C LEU A 134 9.48 -3.47 15.43
N GLY A 135 9.88 -2.28 15.91
CA GLY A 135 11.21 -1.99 16.45
C GLY A 135 12.23 -1.50 15.40
N TYR A 136 11.79 -1.04 14.23
CA TYR A 136 12.68 -0.46 13.23
C TYR A 136 13.06 0.98 13.57
N LYS A 137 14.30 1.36 13.25
CA LYS A 137 14.74 2.76 13.29
C LYS A 137 14.27 3.48 12.02
N THR A 138 13.87 4.73 12.16
CA THR A 138 13.35 5.53 11.04
C THR A 138 13.96 6.92 11.01
N SER A 139 14.13 7.47 9.81
CA SER A 139 14.42 8.88 9.56
C SER A 139 13.30 9.51 8.72
N GLU A 140 13.14 10.82 8.88
CA GLU A 140 12.15 11.61 8.16
C GLU A 140 12.86 12.52 7.16
N PRO A 141 12.49 12.50 5.87
CA PRO A 141 13.02 13.43 4.90
C PRO A 141 12.41 14.83 5.10
N GLU A 142 13.07 15.85 4.56
CA GLU A 142 12.63 17.26 4.64
C GLU A 142 11.13 17.41 4.30
N HIS A 143 10.70 16.83 3.19
CA HIS A 143 9.29 16.83 2.80
C HIS A 143 8.64 15.50 3.17
N THR A 144 7.92 15.46 4.29
CA THR A 144 7.20 14.27 4.77
C THR A 144 5.74 14.61 5.13
N ARG A 145 4.93 13.61 5.49
CA ARG A 145 3.53 13.79 5.92
C ARG A 145 2.70 14.59 4.90
N GLU A 146 2.01 15.62 5.36
CA GLU A 146 1.25 16.54 4.51
C GLU A 146 2.11 17.27 3.50
N ASN A 147 3.43 17.38 3.70
CA ASN A 147 4.37 18.01 2.78
C ASN A 147 5.02 17.03 1.79
N THR A 148 4.69 15.73 1.84
CA THR A 148 5.30 14.70 0.99
C THR A 148 5.26 15.05 -0.50
N ARG A 149 6.40 14.89 -1.18
CA ARG A 149 6.51 15.07 -2.64
C ARG A 149 6.10 13.79 -3.37
N CYS A 150 5.63 13.95 -4.61
CA CYS A 150 5.20 12.83 -5.44
C CYS A 150 6.36 11.88 -5.79
N CYS A 151 6.10 10.57 -5.81
CA CYS A 151 7.04 9.55 -6.26
C CYS A 151 7.18 9.44 -7.80
N GLY A 152 6.52 10.30 -8.58
CA GLY A 152 6.58 10.24 -10.05
C GLY A 152 5.69 9.17 -10.70
N PHE A 153 4.96 8.33 -9.93
CA PHE A 153 4.06 7.33 -10.52
C PHE A 153 2.65 7.87 -10.85
N GLY A 154 2.17 8.81 -10.03
CA GLY A 154 0.78 9.30 -10.07
C GLY A 154 0.39 9.98 -11.38
N GLY A 155 -0.92 10.13 -11.61
CA GLY A 155 -1.43 10.86 -12.78
C GLY A 155 -1.15 10.19 -14.14
N MET A 156 -0.71 8.93 -14.14
CA MET A 156 -0.33 8.20 -15.36
C MET A 156 0.83 8.86 -16.13
N VAL A 157 1.67 9.62 -15.44
CA VAL A 157 2.84 10.28 -16.04
C VAL A 157 3.89 9.26 -16.51
N VAL A 158 4.01 8.10 -15.86
CA VAL A 158 4.98 7.06 -16.25
C VAL A 158 4.83 6.64 -17.72
N PRO A 159 3.64 6.20 -18.19
CA PRO A 159 3.46 5.89 -19.62
C PRO A 159 3.30 7.12 -20.51
N ALA A 160 2.90 8.29 -19.98
CA ALA A 160 2.64 9.48 -20.79
C ALA A 160 3.90 10.33 -21.05
N ASN A 161 4.80 10.44 -20.07
CA ASN A 161 6.06 11.19 -20.14
C ASN A 161 7.09 10.62 -19.14
N PRO A 162 7.83 9.55 -19.54
CA PRO A 162 8.80 8.88 -18.68
C PRO A 162 9.93 9.78 -18.17
N ASP A 163 10.34 10.77 -18.96
CA ASP A 163 11.42 11.70 -18.58
C ASP A 163 11.00 12.60 -17.42
N VAL A 164 9.77 13.13 -17.47
CA VAL A 164 9.19 13.88 -16.35
C VAL A 164 9.05 12.99 -15.13
N ALA A 165 8.53 11.77 -15.29
CA ALA A 165 8.40 10.81 -14.19
C ALA A 165 9.74 10.57 -13.50
N THR A 166 10.80 10.36 -14.29
CA THR A 166 12.18 10.13 -13.83
C THR A 166 12.74 11.34 -13.08
N ARG A 167 12.56 12.57 -13.61
CA ARG A 167 13.02 13.79 -12.92
C ARG A 167 12.30 13.99 -11.58
N VAL A 168 10.99 13.73 -11.52
CA VAL A 168 10.19 13.86 -10.30
C VAL A 168 10.66 12.87 -9.24
N ILE A 169 10.88 11.59 -9.61
CA ILE A 169 11.35 10.60 -8.63
C ILE A 169 12.78 10.85 -8.18
N LYS A 170 13.70 11.27 -9.07
CA LYS A 170 15.08 11.65 -8.70
C LYS A 170 15.10 12.77 -7.67
N ARG A 171 14.37 13.86 -7.94
CA ARG A 171 14.20 14.96 -6.97
C ARG A 171 13.63 14.50 -5.63
N ARG A 172 12.77 13.47 -5.63
CA ARG A 172 12.20 12.92 -4.40
C ARG A 172 13.24 12.16 -3.58
N VAL A 173 14.05 11.33 -4.23
CA VAL A 173 15.03 10.47 -3.54
C VAL A 173 16.30 11.22 -3.14
N GLU A 174 16.60 12.36 -3.78
CA GLU A 174 17.71 13.26 -3.39
C GLU A 174 17.56 13.82 -1.96
N GLU A 175 16.35 13.82 -1.40
CA GLU A 175 16.12 14.23 0.00
C GLU A 175 16.36 13.11 1.03
N PHE A 176 16.67 11.89 0.57
CA PHE A 176 16.80 10.74 1.44
C PHE A 176 18.25 10.59 1.90
N GLU A 177 18.44 10.47 3.21
CA GLU A 177 19.76 10.24 3.82
C GLU A 177 20.23 8.77 3.71
N THR A 178 19.35 7.89 3.24
CA THR A 178 19.55 6.44 3.12
C THR A 178 18.80 5.92 1.91
N ASP A 179 19.34 4.87 1.28
CA ASP A 179 18.68 4.16 0.19
C ASP A 179 17.60 3.18 0.68
N TYR A 180 17.54 2.87 1.98
CA TYR A 180 16.51 2.04 2.60
C TYR A 180 15.23 2.85 2.81
N VAL A 181 14.20 2.57 2.02
CA VAL A 181 12.95 3.30 2.01
C VAL A 181 11.79 2.38 2.38
N VAL A 182 10.96 2.82 3.33
CA VAL A 182 9.68 2.18 3.60
C VAL A 182 8.55 2.98 2.96
N VAL A 183 7.69 2.27 2.23
CA VAL A 183 6.46 2.80 1.65
C VAL A 183 5.27 1.95 2.07
N TYR A 184 4.08 2.50 1.96
CA TYR A 184 2.83 1.75 2.14
C TYR A 184 1.98 1.76 0.85
N CYS A 185 2.56 2.24 -0.26
CA CYS A 185 1.95 2.26 -1.59
C CYS A 185 2.82 1.45 -2.56
N SER A 186 2.26 0.38 -3.15
CA SER A 186 3.00 -0.48 -4.07
C SER A 186 3.49 0.24 -5.34
N ALA A 187 2.82 1.32 -5.76
CA ALA A 187 3.24 2.13 -6.89
C ALA A 187 4.43 3.03 -6.56
N CYS A 188 4.43 3.64 -5.37
CA CYS A 188 5.59 4.38 -4.86
C CYS A 188 6.82 3.48 -4.81
N ARG A 189 6.66 2.26 -4.28
CA ARG A 189 7.71 1.23 -4.24
C ARG A 189 8.35 1.01 -5.61
N ALA A 190 7.52 0.69 -6.61
CA ALA A 190 7.98 0.38 -7.95
C ALA A 190 8.69 1.57 -8.62
N SER A 191 8.19 2.79 -8.39
CA SER A 191 8.82 4.01 -8.94
C SER A 191 10.18 4.27 -8.31
N MET A 192 10.27 4.18 -6.99
CA MET A 192 11.50 4.43 -6.21
C MET A 192 12.60 3.41 -6.51
N MET A 193 12.25 2.13 -6.68
CA MET A 193 13.20 1.11 -7.13
C MET A 193 13.75 1.41 -8.54
N GLY A 194 12.97 2.08 -9.38
CA GLY A 194 13.39 2.45 -10.74
C GLY A 194 14.57 3.42 -10.79
N VAL A 195 14.90 4.08 -9.67
CA VAL A 195 16.05 4.98 -9.55
C VAL A 195 17.05 4.55 -8.46
N GLY A 196 17.04 3.27 -8.10
CA GLY A 196 18.11 2.66 -7.30
C GLY A 196 17.89 2.64 -5.79
N THR A 197 16.74 3.08 -5.28
CA THR A 197 16.45 2.91 -3.84
C THR A 197 16.11 1.45 -3.50
N LYS A 198 16.47 1.04 -2.30
CA LYS A 198 16.04 -0.20 -1.68
C LYS A 198 14.69 0.02 -1.00
N SER A 199 13.60 -0.21 -1.74
CA SER A 199 12.25 0.10 -1.26
C SER A 199 11.46 -1.13 -0.80
N TRP A 200 10.98 -1.12 0.45
CA TRP A 200 10.07 -2.13 1.01
C TRP A 200 8.67 -1.57 1.19
N HIS A 201 7.67 -2.42 0.96
CA HIS A 201 6.32 -2.15 1.42
C HIS A 201 6.24 -2.44 2.92
N ILE A 202 5.42 -1.70 3.67
CA ILE A 202 5.23 -1.91 5.11
C ILE A 202 4.82 -3.36 5.45
N LEU A 203 4.03 -4.01 4.58
CA LEU A 203 3.68 -5.42 4.73
C LEU A 203 4.87 -6.37 4.61
N ASP A 204 5.91 -6.02 3.86
CA ASP A 204 7.14 -6.81 3.80
C ASP A 204 7.86 -6.73 5.15
N LEU A 205 7.90 -5.53 5.77
CA LEU A 205 8.48 -5.35 7.10
C LEU A 205 7.66 -6.05 8.20
N MET A 206 6.33 -6.07 8.07
CA MET A 206 5.45 -6.76 9.00
C MET A 206 5.58 -8.28 8.88
N PHE A 207 5.42 -8.86 7.69
CA PHE A 207 5.24 -10.31 7.53
C PHE A 207 6.41 -11.04 6.86
N GLY A 208 7.41 -10.31 6.36
CA GLY A 208 8.65 -10.88 5.84
C GLY A 208 9.74 -11.05 6.90
N PRO A 209 10.95 -11.48 6.50
CA PRO A 209 12.13 -11.49 7.37
C PRO A 209 12.45 -10.09 7.94
N VAL A 210 13.17 -10.05 9.06
CA VAL A 210 13.76 -8.81 9.56
C VAL A 210 14.81 -8.33 8.57
N ILE A 211 14.77 -7.05 8.21
CA ILE A 211 15.69 -6.46 7.25
C ILE A 211 16.94 -5.97 7.97
N MET A 212 18.10 -6.38 7.48
CA MET A 212 19.43 -6.00 7.96
C MET A 212 20.19 -5.23 6.87
N GLN A 213 21.29 -4.58 7.25
CA GLN A 213 22.20 -3.97 6.28
C GLN A 213 22.71 -5.02 5.28
N GLY A 214 22.71 -4.65 4.00
CA GLY A 214 23.10 -5.51 2.89
C GLY A 214 21.92 -6.26 2.25
N ASP A 215 20.76 -6.32 2.90
CA ASP A 215 19.59 -6.98 2.32
C ASP A 215 19.06 -6.22 1.09
N GLU A 216 18.44 -6.99 0.19
CA GLU A 216 17.81 -6.49 -1.02
C GLU A 216 16.29 -6.62 -0.94
N PRO A 217 15.54 -5.60 -1.41
CA PRO A 217 14.09 -5.65 -1.39
C PRO A 217 13.56 -6.66 -2.43
N PRO A 218 12.33 -7.19 -2.25
CA PRO A 218 11.70 -8.05 -3.26
C PRO A 218 11.70 -7.41 -4.66
N VAL A 219 11.88 -8.19 -5.71
CA VAL A 219 11.96 -7.65 -7.08
C VAL A 219 10.74 -6.80 -7.46
N ASN A 220 10.93 -5.84 -8.37
CA ASN A 220 9.82 -5.01 -8.87
C ASN A 220 8.90 -5.82 -9.81
N VAL A 221 7.98 -6.59 -9.23
CA VAL A 221 7.01 -7.41 -9.98
C VAL A 221 6.02 -6.58 -10.79
N LEU A 222 5.84 -5.29 -10.49
CA LEU A 222 4.94 -4.41 -11.25
C LEU A 222 5.51 -4.03 -12.62
N ALA A 223 6.81 -4.23 -12.84
CA ALA A 223 7.44 -4.11 -14.15
C ALA A 223 7.07 -5.26 -15.11
N SER A 224 6.50 -6.36 -14.60
CA SER A 224 6.07 -7.52 -15.38
C SER A 224 4.56 -7.74 -15.27
N PRO A 225 3.77 -7.44 -16.32
CA PRO A 225 2.33 -7.66 -16.31
C PRO A 225 1.93 -9.10 -15.99
N VAL A 226 2.69 -10.08 -16.50
CA VAL A 226 2.47 -11.51 -16.27
C VAL A 226 2.63 -11.85 -14.79
N LYS A 227 3.76 -11.49 -14.18
CA LYS A 227 4.00 -11.73 -12.75
C LYS A 227 2.94 -11.03 -11.89
N ALA A 228 2.63 -9.78 -12.21
CA ALA A 228 1.60 -9.02 -11.51
C ALA A 228 0.20 -9.65 -11.61
N TRP A 229 -0.13 -10.31 -12.73
CA TRP A 229 -1.40 -11.02 -12.90
C TRP A 229 -1.44 -12.34 -12.11
N PHE A 230 -0.37 -13.13 -12.16
CA PHE A 230 -0.24 -14.33 -11.33
C PHE A 230 -0.33 -14.01 -9.83
N ASN A 231 0.30 -12.92 -9.37
CA ASN A 231 0.20 -12.50 -7.98
C ASN A 231 -1.23 -12.10 -7.58
N ARG A 232 -2.00 -11.47 -8.48
CA ARG A 232 -3.42 -11.20 -8.23
C ARG A 232 -4.23 -12.49 -8.09
N TYR A 233 -3.94 -13.50 -8.91
CA TYR A 233 -4.58 -14.81 -8.80
C TYR A 233 -4.26 -15.48 -7.46
N LYS A 234 -2.97 -15.52 -7.08
CA LYS A 234 -2.53 -16.06 -5.77
C LYS A 234 -3.18 -15.32 -4.59
N SER A 235 -3.22 -13.99 -4.65
CA SER A 235 -3.87 -13.17 -3.61
C SER A 235 -5.36 -13.52 -3.49
N LYS A 236 -6.05 -13.71 -4.62
CA LYS A 236 -7.47 -14.09 -4.61
C LYS A 236 -7.67 -15.48 -3.99
N ALA A 237 -6.83 -16.44 -4.34
CA ALA A 237 -6.89 -17.78 -3.73
C ALA A 237 -6.63 -17.74 -2.22
N GLY A 238 -5.64 -16.95 -1.78
CA GLY A 238 -5.34 -16.73 -0.37
C GLY A 238 -6.54 -16.12 0.37
N LEU A 239 -7.15 -15.07 -0.18
CA LEU A 239 -8.34 -14.44 0.39
C LEU A 239 -9.52 -15.42 0.50
N ILE A 240 -9.81 -16.20 -0.54
CA ILE A 240 -10.89 -17.21 -0.49
C ILE A 240 -10.63 -18.19 0.66
N LYS A 241 -9.41 -18.71 0.78
CA LYS A 241 -9.04 -19.62 1.87
C LYS A 241 -9.25 -18.98 3.25
N CYS A 242 -8.90 -17.71 3.42
CA CYS A 242 -9.07 -17.00 4.71
C CYS A 242 -10.55 -16.74 5.04
N MET A 243 -11.39 -16.49 4.03
CA MET A 243 -12.80 -16.13 4.23
C MET A 243 -13.74 -17.33 4.32
N SER A 244 -13.30 -18.53 3.91
CA SER A 244 -14.05 -19.78 4.00
C SER A 244 -13.83 -20.54 5.32
N VAL A 245 -12.95 -20.04 6.18
CA VAL A 245 -12.72 -20.52 7.55
C VAL A 245 -13.42 -19.57 8.50
#